data_AF-A0A961FIJ3-F1
#
_entry.id   AF-A0A961FIJ3-F1
#
_cell.length_a   1.000
_cell.length_b   1.000
_cell.length_c   1.000
_cell.angle_alpha   90.00
_cell.angle_beta   90.00
_cell.angle_gamma   90.00
#
_symmetry.space_group_name_H-M   'P 1'
#
loop_
_entity.id
_entity.type
_entity.pdbx_description
1 polymer ?
#
loop_
_entity_poly.entity_id
_entity_poly.type
_entity_poly.pdbx_seq_one_letter_code
_entity_poly.pdbx_strand_id
1 'polypeptide(L)' 'MQQITARMLLLALVLVTGLGFSCNKTNQAGSGGGGTVSSGGNALQPNPATDFSFKTTGGQTQTTAQYLGKPLVVNFWADW' A
#
# COMPACT_ATOMS: atom_id res chain seq x y z
N MET A 1 -23.64 -27.40 25.37
CA MET A 1 -22.65 -27.96 24.41
C MET A 1 -22.65 -27.27 23.02
N GLN A 2 -23.57 -26.37 22.68
CA GLN A 2 -23.58 -25.70 21.36
C GLN A 2 -22.55 -24.58 21.18
N GLN A 3 -22.14 -23.90 22.25
CA GLN A 3 -21.20 -22.75 22.18
C GLN A 3 -19.77 -23.15 21.78
N ILE A 4 -19.36 -24.39 22.07
CA ILE A 4 -18.01 -24.89 21.77
C ILE A 4 -17.89 -25.21 20.28
N THR A 5 -18.93 -25.81 19.69
CA THR A 5 -18.98 -26.15 18.26
C THR A 5 -18.93 -24.90 17.39
N ALA A 6 -19.64 -23.84 17.75
CA ALA A 6 -19.65 -22.57 17.01
C ALA A 6 -18.27 -21.88 17.01
N ARG A 7 -17.55 -21.90 18.14
CA ARG A 7 -16.21 -21.31 18.26
C ARG A 7 -15.16 -22.13 17.49
N MET A 8 -15.24 -23.46 17.52
CA MET A 8 -14.35 -24.31 16.72
C MET A 8 -14.57 -24.12 15.22
N LEU A 9 -15.82 -23.95 14.77
CA LEU A 9 -16.13 -23.68 13.37
C LEU A 9 -15.53 -22.33 12.90
N LEU A 10 -15.57 -21.32 13.76
CA LEU A 10 -15.02 -19.99 13.48
C LEU A 10 -13.47 -20.03 13.42
N LEU A 11 -12.82 -20.76 14.34
CA LEU A 11 -11.37 -20.96 14.30
C LEU A 11 -10.93 -21.75 13.05
N ALA A 12 -11.70 -22.77 12.65
CA ALA A 12 -11.41 -23.53 11.43
C ALA A 12 -11.51 -22.65 10.17
N LEU A 13 -12.51 -21.76 10.10
CA LEU A 13 -12.66 -20.82 8.98
C LEU A 13 -11.46 -19.87 8.88
N VAL A 14 -11.03 -19.29 10.01
CA VAL A 14 -9.89 -18.35 10.05
C VAL A 14 -8.58 -19.03 9.64
N LEU A 15 -8.36 -20.28 10.04
CA LEU A 15 -7.19 -21.07 9.63
C LEU A 15 -7.19 -21.37 8.12
N VAL A 16 -8.34 -21.70 7.53
CA VAL A 16 -8.46 -21.98 6.09
C VAL A 16 -8.24 -20.72 5.24
N THR A 17 -8.70 -19.55 5.70
CA THR A 17 -8.46 -18.28 4.99
C THR A 17 -7.10 -17.65 5.27
N GLY A 18 -6.49 -17.94 6.43
CA GLY A 18 -5.25 -17.31 6.88
C GLY A 18 -3.96 -17.90 6.28
N LEU A 19 -3.98 -19.17 5.85
CA LEU A 19 -2.81 -19.86 5.29
C LEU A 19 -2.65 -19.70 3.77
N GLY A 20 -3.56 -18.96 3.12
CA GLY A 20 -3.62 -18.82 1.65
C GLY A 20 -2.88 -17.63 1.04
N PHE A 21 -2.16 -16.82 1.81
CA PHE A 21 -1.30 -15.75 1.25
C PHE A 21 0.10 -16.29 0.95
N SER A 22 0.12 -17.26 0.02
CA SER A 22 1.34 -17.73 -0.63
C SER A 22 1.87 -16.63 -1.54
N CYS A 23 3.19 -16.43 -1.48
CA CYS A 23 3.97 -15.41 -2.16
C CYS A 23 3.63 -15.27 -3.65
N ASN A 24 3.03 -14.16 -4.06
CA ASN A 24 3.03 -13.75 -5.46
C ASN A 24 4.31 -12.97 -5.75
N LYS A 25 5.41 -13.69 -5.98
CA LYS A 25 6.64 -13.12 -6.56
C LYS A 25 6.46 -13.05 -8.07
N THR A 26 5.60 -12.14 -8.54
CA THR A 26 5.59 -11.77 -9.95
C THR A 26 6.84 -10.94 -10.21
N ASN A 27 7.88 -11.60 -10.72
CA ASN A 27 8.90 -10.92 -11.51
C ASN A 27 8.18 -10.26 -12.69
N GLN A 28 7.75 -9.02 -12.52
CA GLN A 28 7.27 -8.19 -13.62
C GLN A 28 8.50 -7.73 -14.40
N ALA A 29 9.09 -8.65 -15.16
CA ALA A 29 9.81 -8.31 -16.38
C ALA A 29 8.73 -7.90 -17.42
N GLY A 30 8.11 -6.75 -17.17
CA GLY A 30 7.13 -6.16 -18.06
C GLY A 30 7.85 -5.19 -18.99
N SER A 31 8.29 -5.69 -20.15
CA SER A 31 8.54 -4.83 -21.30
C SER A 31 7.18 -4.35 -21.79
N GLY A 32 6.71 -3.25 -21.22
CA GLY A 32 5.45 -2.61 -21.57
C GLY A 32 5.60 -1.86 -22.89
N GLY A 33 5.40 -2.56 -24.00
CA GLY A 33 5.06 -1.96 -25.29
C GLY A 33 3.68 -1.31 -25.21
N GLY A 34 3.60 -0.15 -24.58
CA GLY A 34 2.40 0.70 -24.57
C GLY A 34 2.38 1.56 -25.82
N GLY A 35 1.43 1.29 -26.71
CA GLY A 35 1.19 2.08 -27.91
C GLY A 35 1.03 3.57 -27.60
N THR A 36 1.51 4.39 -28.54
CA THR A 36 1.40 5.85 -28.52
C THR A 36 -0.07 6.26 -28.53
N VAL A 37 -0.60 6.65 -27.37
CA VAL A 37 -1.86 7.37 -27.27
C VAL A 37 -1.55 8.84 -27.49
N SER A 38 -1.78 9.34 -28.70
CA SER A 38 -1.72 10.77 -29.01
C SER A 38 -2.95 11.46 -28.40
N SER A 39 -2.94 11.67 -27.08
CA SER A 39 -3.85 12.61 -26.43
C SER A 39 -3.16 13.97 -26.41
N GLY A 40 -3.77 14.97 -27.06
CA GLY A 40 -3.25 16.33 -27.22
C GLY A 40 -3.21 17.17 -25.95
N GLY A 41 -2.70 16.62 -24.85
CA GLY A 41 -2.31 17.33 -23.63
C GLY A 41 -0.81 17.09 -23.38
N ASN A 42 -0.14 18.04 -22.72
CA ASN A 42 1.24 17.82 -22.25
C ASN A 42 1.31 16.46 -21.56
N ALA A 43 2.12 15.56 -22.10
CA ALA A 43 2.35 14.26 -21.47
C ALA A 43 2.75 14.52 -20.02
N LEU A 44 1.95 13.99 -19.08
CA LEU A 44 2.27 14.06 -17.66
C LEU A 44 3.53 13.24 -17.46
N GLN A 45 4.67 13.92 -17.43
CA GLN A 45 5.95 13.30 -17.13
C GLN A 45 5.84 12.65 -15.74
N PRO A 46 6.19 11.36 -15.59
CA PRO A 46 6.23 10.74 -14.27
C PRO A 46 7.12 11.55 -13.33
N ASN A 47 6.55 12.02 -12.23
CA ASN A 47 7.28 12.73 -11.18
C ASN A 47 7.06 11.99 -9.85
N PRO A 48 7.94 11.04 -9.50
CA PRO A 48 7.82 10.30 -8.25
C PRO A 48 8.01 11.24 -7.06
N ALA A 49 7.18 11.08 -6.02
CA ALA A 49 7.35 11.82 -4.78
C ALA A 49 8.70 11.49 -4.13
N THR A 50 9.40 12.52 -3.64
CA THR A 50 10.66 12.36 -2.90
C THR A 50 10.38 11.74 -1.53
N ASP A 51 11.27 10.85 -1.08
CA ASP A 51 11.20 10.35 0.29
C ASP A 51 11.65 11.44 1.28
N PHE A 52 10.87 11.67 2.32
CA PHE A 52 11.22 12.58 3.40
C PHE A 52 10.92 11.96 4.76
N SER A 53 11.62 12.48 5.77
CA SER A 53 11.39 12.11 7.16
C SER A 53 10.79 13.28 7.92
N PHE A 54 9.89 12.97 8.85
CA PHE A 54 9.25 13.96 9.71
C PHE A 54 9.12 13.42 11.13
N LYS A 55 8.98 14.35 12.08
CA LYS A 55 8.75 14.02 13.47
C LYS A 55 7.24 13.96 13.72
N THR A 56 6.82 12.89 14.37
CA THR A 56 5.47 12.79 14.92
C THR A 56 5.34 13.66 16.17
N THR A 57 4.11 13.88 16.62
CA THR A 57 3.81 14.56 17.89
C THR A 57 4.44 13.87 19.10
N GLY A 58 4.71 12.55 19.00
CA GLY A 58 5.44 11.78 20.02
C GLY A 58 6.97 11.79 19.87
N GLY A 59 7.53 12.63 18.99
CA GLY A 59 8.98 12.75 18.78
C GLY A 59 9.62 11.63 17.95
N GLN A 60 8.84 10.62 17.56
CA GLN A 60 9.32 9.53 16.71
C GLN A 60 9.58 10.01 15.29
N THR A 61 10.65 9.51 14.69
CA THR A 61 10.93 9.73 13.26
C THR A 61 10.09 8.78 12.43
N GLN A 62 9.35 9.32 11.47
CA GLN A 62 8.67 8.55 10.42
C GLN A 62 9.21 8.95 9.06
N THR A 63 9.07 8.05 8.08
CA THR A 63 9.44 8.28 6.68
C THR A 63 8.26 7.99 5.77
N THR A 64 8.20 8.67 4.63
CA THR A 64 7.15 8.42 3.63
C THR A 64 7.15 7.00 3.08
N ALA A 65 8.31 6.33 3.06
CA ALA A 65 8.43 4.91 2.71
C ALA A 65 7.51 3.98 3.54
N GLN A 66 7.18 4.35 4.79
CA GLN A 66 6.29 3.57 5.65
C GLN A 66 4.83 3.55 5.15
N TYR A 67 4.48 4.42 4.21
CA TYR A 67 3.13 4.58 3.66
C TYR A 67 3.00 4.13 2.20
N LEU A 68 4.01 3.44 1.66
CA LEU A 68 3.97 2.91 0.30
C LEU A 68 2.72 2.05 0.07
N GLY A 69 2.16 2.15 -1.14
CA GLY A 69 0.93 1.45 -1.51
C GLY A 69 -0.36 2.06 -0.96
N LYS A 70 -0.28 3.21 -0.25
CA LYS A 70 -1.44 3.98 0.20
C LYS A 70 -1.48 5.35 -0.48
N PRO A 71 -2.64 5.82 -0.95
CA PRO A 71 -2.78 7.20 -1.38
C PRO A 71 -2.60 8.13 -0.17
N LEU A 72 -1.78 9.16 -0.33
CA LEU A 72 -1.48 10.14 0.71
C LEU A 72 -1.71 11.55 0.19
N VAL A 73 -2.32 12.40 1.03
CA VAL A 73 -2.37 13.84 0.84
C VAL A 73 -1.51 14.46 1.93
N VAL A 74 -0.51 15.24 1.54
CA VAL A 74 0.44 15.87 2.47
C VAL A 74 0.12 17.36 2.55
N ASN A 75 -0.03 17.88 3.77
CA ASN A 75 -0.23 19.30 4.03
C ASN A 75 1.00 19.88 4.74
N PHE A 76 1.70 20.79 4.07
CA PHE A 76 2.82 21.52 4.66
C PHE A 76 2.31 22.86 5.19
N TRP A 77 2.45 23.08 6.49
CA TRP A 77 2.01 24.30 7.16
C TRP A 77 3.02 24.69 8.25
N ALA A 78 2.93 25.94 8.68
CA ALA A 78 3.69 26.47 9.80
C ALA A 78 2.95 27.66 10.43
N ASP A 79 3.35 28.06 11.64
CA ASP A 79 2.71 29.08 12.47
C ASP A 79 3.39 30.46 12.43
N TRP A 80 4.45 30.61 11.63
CA TRP A 80 5.24 31.84 11.47
C TRP A 80 4.60 32.88 10.56
#